data_AF-A0A519CD14-F1
#
_entry.id   AF-A0A519CD14-F1
#
_cell.length_a   1.000
_cell.length_b   1.000
_cell.length_c   1.000
_cell.angle_alpha   90.00
_cell.angle_beta   90.00
_cell.angle_gamma   90.00
#
_symmetry.space_group_name_H-M   'P 1'
#
loop_
_entity.id
_entity.type
_entity.pdbx_description
1 polymer ?
#
loop_
_entity_poly.entity_id
_entity_poly.type
_entity_poly.pdbx_seq_one_letter_code
_entity_poly.pdbx_strand_id
1 'polypeptide(L)'
;MCDSSFTVQNTNIVTSIKKTITDLGSRIGANIQEKIKINKDDDVFKVIDGKKYDKNLLDVATELSAKKEEITIEGSKQLFQKIKDYDDYTQVEKQTVAYIRKKYKFTPEANSWLRTEIKRWAASKIRSDDTSDPTSAKLQKEQPLSFVFSNLKEAYRWDNLNNLNEKPKTAAQWAGILLSVVFVLGIFSGIAYGIKWNNQETQWTSGGLSSVHGTIIDSNGNSLEGVKIEADDKKTYTNAQGKYFLYDLIGEEIEIIFTIEGYGNLNIWINIRSEGTNILEVELEEGGINKNIDQRKDVSEPWPPNYALSPIFIVASIITLMGSSAALLQQNFRMAVIGCLCGVISYGFLIGSILSIIALSLLLIDREKFDRA
;
A
#
# COMPACT_ATOMS: atom_id res chain seq x y z
N MET A 1 14.55 -18.46 -64.87
CA MET A 1 13.87 -19.19 -63.77
C MET A 1 14.31 -18.56 -62.47
N CYS A 2 13.47 -17.74 -61.84
CA CYS A 2 13.55 -17.40 -60.42
C CYS A 2 12.11 -17.21 -59.97
N ASP A 3 11.56 -18.29 -59.41
CA ASP A 3 10.25 -18.36 -58.80
C ASP A 3 10.50 -18.49 -57.29
N SER A 4 9.98 -17.56 -56.49
CA SER A 4 10.00 -17.63 -55.02
C SER A 4 8.95 -16.68 -54.48
N SER A 5 7.68 -17.08 -54.58
CA SER A 5 6.57 -16.49 -53.84
C SER A 5 6.83 -16.60 -52.33
N PHE A 6 6.95 -15.47 -51.64
CA PHE A 6 7.00 -15.43 -50.19
C PHE A 6 5.58 -15.55 -49.63
N THR A 7 5.18 -16.76 -49.24
CA THR A 7 3.88 -17.02 -48.62
C THR A 7 3.92 -16.54 -47.17
N VAL A 8 3.31 -15.38 -46.90
CA VAL A 8 3.10 -14.88 -45.53
C VAL A 8 2.10 -15.81 -44.83
N GLN A 9 2.56 -16.60 -43.87
CA GLN A 9 1.65 -17.32 -42.98
C GLN A 9 0.95 -16.31 -42.07
N ASN A 10 -0.30 -16.00 -42.42
CA ASN A 10 -1.22 -15.21 -41.64
C ASN A 10 -1.65 -16.01 -40.40
N THR A 11 -0.72 -16.22 -39.46
CA THR A 11 -1.02 -16.80 -38.17
C THR A 11 -1.77 -15.74 -37.37
N ASN A 12 -2.97 -16.09 -36.89
CA ASN A 12 -3.90 -15.21 -36.18
C ASN A 12 -3.27 -14.61 -34.91
N ILE A 13 -2.51 -13.51 -35.07
CA ILE A 13 -1.88 -12.73 -33.99
C ILE A 13 -2.91 -12.35 -32.92
N VAL A 14 -4.13 -12.03 -33.34
CA VAL A 14 -5.27 -11.69 -32.47
C VAL A 14 -5.64 -12.85 -31.53
N THR A 15 -5.61 -14.10 -32.02
CA THR A 15 -5.93 -15.28 -31.21
C THR A 15 -4.85 -15.56 -30.18
N SER A 16 -3.58 -15.37 -30.55
CA SER A 16 -2.44 -15.51 -29.65
C SER A 16 -2.47 -14.47 -28.53
N ILE A 17 -2.73 -13.20 -28.87
CA ILE A 17 -2.86 -12.11 -27.90
C ILE A 17 -4.06 -12.37 -26.95
N LYS A 18 -5.19 -12.84 -27.48
CA LYS A 18 -6.37 -13.21 -26.67
C LYS A 18 -6.05 -14.29 -25.64
N LYS A 19 -5.27 -15.31 -26.02
CA LYS A 19 -4.86 -16.38 -25.12
C LYS A 19 -3.94 -15.85 -24.01
N THR A 20 -2.97 -15.01 -24.36
CA THR A 20 -2.01 -14.43 -23.40
C THR A 20 -2.68 -13.50 -22.39
N ILE A 21 -3.60 -12.64 -22.82
CA ILE A 21 -4.34 -11.74 -21.91
C ILE A 21 -5.23 -12.55 -20.95
N THR A 22 -5.87 -13.60 -21.44
CA THR A 22 -6.74 -14.47 -20.62
C THR A 22 -5.94 -15.24 -19.56
N ASP A 23 -4.77 -15.77 -19.94
CA ASP A 23 -3.86 -16.48 -19.02
C ASP A 23 -3.23 -15.55 -17.97
N LEU A 24 -2.89 -14.32 -18.35
CA LEU A 24 -2.36 -13.35 -17.40
C LEU A 24 -3.43 -12.91 -16.38
N GLY A 25 -4.66 -12.70 -16.84
CA GLY A 25 -5.79 -12.33 -15.97
C GLY A 25 -6.14 -13.40 -14.94
N SER A 26 -6.11 -14.69 -15.31
CA SER A 26 -6.35 -15.78 -14.37
C SER A 26 -5.23 -15.92 -13.33
N ARG A 27 -3.97 -15.75 -13.73
CA ARG A 27 -2.81 -15.82 -12.83
C ARG A 27 -2.77 -14.65 -11.83
N ILE A 28 -3.10 -13.44 -12.28
CA ILE A 28 -3.21 -12.26 -11.41
C ILE A 28 -4.36 -12.43 -10.42
N GLY A 29 -5.52 -12.91 -10.87
CA GLY A 29 -6.68 -13.18 -10.01
C GLY A 29 -6.37 -14.18 -8.88
N ALA A 30 -5.66 -15.27 -9.19
CA ALA A 30 -5.25 -16.26 -8.20
C ALA A 30 -4.26 -15.69 -7.18
N ASN A 31 -3.22 -14.98 -7.63
CA ASN A 31 -2.19 -14.40 -6.75
C ASN A 31 -2.71 -13.28 -5.85
N ILE A 32 -3.71 -12.52 -6.30
CA ILE A 32 -4.33 -11.46 -5.49
C ILE A 32 -5.23 -12.07 -4.40
N GLN A 33 -5.98 -13.13 -4.70
CA GLN A 33 -6.78 -13.84 -3.68
C GLN A 33 -5.92 -14.50 -2.60
N GLU A 34 -4.71 -14.94 -2.95
CA GLU A 34 -3.74 -15.50 -2.01
C GLU A 34 -3.13 -14.41 -1.11
N LYS A 35 -2.82 -13.22 -1.66
CA LYS A 35 -2.15 -12.12 -0.92
C LYS A 35 -3.07 -11.25 -0.05
N ILE A 36 -4.38 -11.17 -0.32
CA ILE A 36 -5.34 -10.39 0.49
C ILE A 36 -5.65 -11.05 1.86
N LYS A 37 -5.20 -12.29 2.09
CA LYS A 37 -5.43 -13.04 3.34
C LYS A 37 -4.58 -12.60 4.56
N ILE A 38 -3.92 -11.46 4.54
CA ILE A 38 -2.93 -11.14 5.59
C ILE A 38 -3.31 -9.87 6.37
N ASN A 39 -3.37 -10.04 7.70
CA ASN A 39 -3.30 -9.05 8.79
C ASN A 39 -4.56 -8.45 9.45
N LYS A 40 -5.69 -9.17 9.50
CA LYS A 40 -6.71 -8.94 10.56
C LYS A 40 -7.36 -10.20 11.15
N ASP A 41 -7.24 -11.34 10.46
CA ASP A 41 -7.84 -12.62 10.87
C ASP A 41 -7.00 -13.40 11.91
N ASP A 42 -5.68 -13.17 12.00
CA ASP A 42 -4.78 -14.00 12.83
C ASP A 42 -4.99 -13.84 14.35
N ASP A 43 -5.70 -12.79 14.76
CA ASP A 43 -6.04 -12.56 16.16
C ASP A 43 -7.40 -13.15 16.57
N VAL A 44 -8.29 -13.40 15.61
CA VAL A 44 -9.66 -13.88 15.86
C VAL A 44 -9.85 -15.34 15.42
N PHE A 45 -9.21 -15.76 14.32
CA PHE A 45 -9.40 -17.07 13.71
C PHE A 45 -8.12 -17.89 13.65
N LYS A 46 -8.28 -19.22 13.73
CA LYS A 46 -7.23 -20.21 13.47
C LYS A 46 -7.64 -21.08 12.29
N VAL A 47 -6.76 -21.22 11.29
CA VAL A 47 -7.03 -22.03 10.10
C VAL A 47 -6.44 -23.43 10.29
N ILE A 48 -7.29 -24.45 10.24
CA ILE A 48 -6.89 -25.87 10.28
C ILE A 48 -7.52 -26.57 9.07
N ASP A 49 -6.72 -27.22 8.22
CA ASP A 49 -7.16 -27.90 7.00
C ASP A 49 -8.01 -27.01 6.06
N GLY A 50 -7.62 -25.74 5.92
CA GLY A 50 -8.32 -24.76 5.08
C GLY A 50 -9.67 -24.26 5.64
N LYS A 51 -10.05 -24.66 6.86
CA LYS A 51 -11.26 -24.22 7.55
C LYS A 51 -10.93 -23.26 8.69
N LYS A 52 -11.72 -22.19 8.84
CA LYS A 52 -11.58 -21.22 9.92
C LYS A 52 -12.28 -21.69 11.20
N TYR A 53 -11.61 -21.54 12.32
CA TYR A 53 -12.10 -21.83 13.65
C TYR A 53 -11.87 -20.64 14.57
N ASP A 54 -12.67 -20.51 15.62
CA ASP A 54 -12.46 -19.52 16.67
C ASP A 54 -11.18 -19.87 17.45
N LYS A 55 -10.21 -18.95 17.43
CA LYS A 55 -8.90 -19.12 18.06
C LYS A 55 -9.02 -19.22 19.57
N ASN A 56 -9.81 -18.35 20.19
CA ASN A 56 -9.99 -18.29 21.64
C ASN A 56 -10.64 -19.56 22.18
N LEU A 57 -11.66 -20.09 21.49
CA LEU A 57 -12.29 -21.35 21.87
C LEU A 57 -11.35 -22.55 21.74
N LEU A 58 -10.50 -22.57 20.70
CA LEU A 58 -9.50 -23.63 20.52
C LEU A 58 -8.39 -23.57 21.58
N ASP A 59 -7.95 -22.37 21.96
CA ASP A 59 -6.90 -22.20 22.96
C ASP A 59 -7.38 -22.65 24.34
N VAL A 60 -8.63 -22.31 24.72
CA VAL A 60 -9.25 -22.79 25.98
C VAL A 60 -9.37 -24.32 25.98
N ALA A 61 -9.81 -24.93 24.87
CA ALA A 61 -9.87 -26.39 24.77
C ALA A 61 -8.49 -27.04 24.90
N THR A 62 -7.47 -26.43 24.30
CA THR A 62 -6.08 -26.90 24.37
C THR A 62 -5.54 -26.80 25.80
N GLU A 63 -5.78 -25.69 26.49
CA GLU A 63 -5.35 -25.48 27.88
C GLU A 63 -6.04 -26.47 28.84
N LEU A 64 -7.35 -26.70 28.67
CA LEU A 64 -8.11 -27.65 29.48
C LEU A 64 -7.60 -29.10 29.30
N SER A 65 -7.27 -29.48 28.06
CA SER A 65 -6.71 -30.80 27.76
C SER A 65 -5.22 -30.95 28.11
N ALA A 66 -4.48 -29.84 28.27
CA ALA A 66 -3.12 -29.87 28.80
C ALA A 66 -3.09 -30.09 30.32
N LYS A 67 -4.10 -29.57 31.04
CA LYS A 67 -4.23 -29.73 32.51
C LYS A 67 -4.76 -31.11 32.92
N LYS A 68 -5.60 -31.73 32.09
CA LYS A 68 -6.19 -33.06 32.32
C LYS A 68 -6.32 -33.80 30.99
N GLU A 69 -6.00 -35.10 30.96
CA GLU A 69 -6.13 -35.93 29.75
C GLU A 69 -7.56 -35.94 29.16
N GLU A 70 -8.57 -35.64 29.97
CA GLU A 70 -9.98 -35.53 29.57
C GLU A 70 -10.64 -34.25 30.09
N ILE A 71 -11.49 -33.65 29.25
CA ILE A 71 -12.29 -32.47 29.61
C ILE A 71 -13.44 -32.91 30.52
N THR A 72 -13.37 -32.51 31.80
CA THR A 72 -14.39 -32.77 32.82
C THR A 72 -15.56 -31.78 32.74
N ILE A 73 -16.57 -31.96 33.60
CA ILE A 73 -17.74 -31.07 33.68
C ILE A 73 -17.31 -29.62 33.94
N GLU A 74 -16.29 -29.39 34.77
CA GLU A 74 -15.74 -28.07 35.05
C GLU A 74 -15.12 -27.44 33.79
N GLY A 75 -14.40 -28.23 33.00
CA GLY A 75 -13.85 -27.75 31.71
C GLY A 75 -14.95 -27.44 30.70
N SER A 76 -16.03 -28.23 30.68
CA SER A 76 -17.21 -27.94 29.85
C SER A 76 -17.93 -26.67 30.26
N LYS A 77 -17.99 -26.35 31.56
CA LYS A 77 -18.51 -25.06 32.06
C LYS A 77 -17.66 -23.88 31.60
N GLN A 78 -16.34 -24.02 31.59
CA GLN A 78 -15.42 -22.97 31.10
C GLN A 78 -15.58 -22.74 29.59
N LEU A 79 -15.66 -23.83 28.80
CA LEU A 79 -15.95 -23.72 27.36
C LEU A 79 -17.30 -23.04 27.11
N PHE A 80 -18.33 -23.41 27.86
CA PHE A 80 -19.65 -22.80 27.72
C PHE A 80 -19.66 -21.30 28.08
N GLN A 81 -18.94 -20.89 29.13
CA GLN A 81 -18.80 -19.47 29.47
C GLN A 81 -18.18 -18.67 28.33
N LYS A 82 -17.19 -19.24 27.63
CA LYS A 82 -16.55 -18.60 26.47
C LYS A 82 -17.44 -18.52 25.24
N ILE A 83 -18.25 -19.54 25.00
CA ILE A 83 -19.29 -19.54 23.95
C ILE A 83 -20.37 -18.48 24.25
N LYS A 84 -20.69 -18.27 25.53
CA LYS A 84 -21.71 -17.32 25.99
C LYS A 84 -21.19 -15.88 26.17
N ASP A 85 -19.87 -15.68 26.05
CA ASP A 85 -19.22 -14.38 26.22
C ASP A 85 -19.74 -13.39 25.16
N TYR A 86 -20.13 -13.92 24.01
CA TYR A 86 -20.77 -13.17 22.93
C TYR A 86 -22.26 -13.52 22.79
N ASP A 87 -23.05 -12.58 22.25
CA ASP A 87 -24.52 -12.65 22.26
C ASP A 87 -25.13 -13.50 21.13
N ASP A 88 -24.30 -14.12 20.27
CA ASP A 88 -24.71 -14.95 19.14
C ASP A 88 -24.01 -16.32 19.16
N TYR A 89 -24.61 -17.32 18.50
CA TYR A 89 -24.00 -18.63 18.27
C TYR A 89 -23.76 -18.87 16.77
N THR A 90 -22.61 -18.38 16.30
CA THR A 90 -22.24 -18.25 14.90
C THR A 90 -21.92 -19.60 14.24
N GLN A 91 -21.77 -19.61 12.90
CA GLN A 91 -21.38 -20.82 12.17
C GLN A 91 -19.95 -21.27 12.52
N VAL A 92 -19.05 -20.32 12.79
CA VAL A 92 -17.66 -20.62 13.14
C VAL A 92 -17.58 -21.22 14.54
N GLU A 93 -18.35 -20.71 15.52
CA GLU A 93 -18.40 -21.31 16.86
C GLU A 93 -19.01 -22.72 16.83
N LYS A 94 -20.08 -22.93 16.03
CA LYS A 94 -20.65 -24.27 15.80
C LYS A 94 -19.60 -25.24 15.24
N GLN A 95 -18.85 -24.78 14.24
CA GLN A 95 -17.79 -25.57 13.61
C GLN A 95 -16.64 -25.84 14.58
N THR A 96 -16.28 -24.86 15.42
CA THR A 96 -15.21 -24.96 16.41
C THR A 96 -15.58 -25.90 17.55
N VAL A 97 -16.78 -25.80 18.09
CA VAL A 97 -17.29 -26.76 19.10
C VAL A 97 -17.37 -28.17 18.53
N ALA A 98 -17.79 -28.33 17.27
CA ALA A 98 -17.80 -29.64 16.61
C ALA A 98 -16.38 -30.21 16.45
N TYR A 99 -15.41 -29.36 16.08
CA TYR A 99 -14.01 -29.75 15.98
C TYR A 99 -13.41 -30.15 17.33
N ILE A 100 -13.63 -29.34 18.37
CA ILE A 100 -13.15 -29.61 19.74
C ILE A 100 -13.68 -30.96 20.22
N ARG A 101 -14.98 -31.22 20.06
CA ARG A 101 -15.61 -32.48 20.48
C ARG A 101 -15.12 -33.71 19.71
N LYS A 102 -14.61 -33.52 18.49
CA LYS A 102 -14.03 -34.59 17.67
C LYS A 102 -12.56 -34.83 18.01
N LYS A 103 -11.83 -33.77 18.37
CA LYS A 103 -10.36 -33.79 18.56
C LYS A 103 -9.94 -34.11 19.99
N TYR A 104 -10.67 -33.62 20.99
CA TYR A 104 -10.34 -33.79 22.41
C TYR A 104 -11.24 -34.82 23.09
N LYS A 105 -10.71 -35.50 24.12
CA LYS A 105 -11.47 -36.47 24.92
C LYS A 105 -12.29 -35.73 25.98
N PHE A 106 -13.56 -36.09 26.09
CA PHE A 106 -14.49 -35.58 27.10
C PHE A 106 -15.01 -36.74 27.93
N THR A 107 -15.31 -36.50 29.21
CA THR A 107 -16.14 -37.45 29.94
C THR A 107 -17.56 -37.48 29.34
N PRO A 108 -18.28 -38.61 29.37
CA PRO A 108 -19.63 -38.71 28.82
C PRO A 108 -20.58 -37.65 29.38
N GLU A 109 -20.47 -37.38 30.68
CA GLU A 109 -21.28 -36.40 31.40
C GLU A 109 -20.96 -34.97 30.95
N ALA A 110 -19.67 -34.66 30.80
CA ALA A 110 -19.19 -33.34 30.38
C ALA A 110 -19.67 -32.98 28.96
N ASN A 111 -19.52 -33.91 28.01
CA ASN A 111 -19.96 -33.72 26.63
C ASN A 111 -21.50 -33.60 26.52
N SER A 112 -22.24 -34.41 27.29
CA SER A 112 -23.70 -34.35 27.32
C SER A 112 -24.20 -33.03 27.90
N TRP A 113 -23.60 -32.58 29.01
CA TRP A 113 -23.91 -31.32 29.66
C TRP A 113 -23.67 -30.12 28.73
N LEU A 114 -22.48 -30.04 28.10
CA LEU A 114 -22.12 -28.94 27.20
C LEU A 114 -23.11 -28.79 26.04
N ARG A 115 -23.50 -29.90 25.41
CA ARG A 115 -24.46 -29.89 24.30
C ARG A 115 -25.83 -29.42 24.73
N THR A 116 -26.27 -29.86 25.91
CA THR A 116 -27.60 -29.53 26.44
C THR A 116 -27.68 -28.04 26.76
N GLU A 117 -26.65 -27.47 27.37
CA GLU A 117 -26.61 -26.05 27.71
C GLU A 117 -26.45 -25.15 26.48
N ILE A 118 -25.59 -25.49 25.51
CA ILE A 118 -25.50 -24.76 24.23
C ILE A 118 -26.86 -24.75 23.52
N LYS A 119 -27.54 -25.90 23.46
CA LYS A 119 -28.85 -26.01 22.81
C LYS A 119 -29.91 -25.17 23.53
N ARG A 120 -29.94 -25.21 24.86
CA ARG A 120 -30.90 -24.44 25.68
C ARG A 120 -30.66 -22.94 25.50
N TRP A 121 -29.41 -22.51 25.60
CA TRP A 121 -29.03 -21.11 25.46
C TRP A 121 -29.29 -20.58 24.04
N ALA A 122 -28.86 -21.30 23.00
CA ALA A 122 -29.08 -20.88 21.61
C ALA A 122 -30.57 -20.82 21.24
N ALA A 123 -31.42 -21.67 21.83
CA ALA A 123 -32.88 -21.63 21.63
C ALA A 123 -33.57 -20.45 22.33
N SER A 124 -32.96 -19.91 23.40
CA SER A 124 -33.50 -18.75 24.14
C SER A 124 -33.18 -17.39 23.51
N LYS A 125 -32.38 -17.35 22.46
CA LYS A 125 -31.93 -16.10 21.82
C LYS A 125 -32.82 -15.70 20.65
N ILE A 126 -33.27 -14.44 20.67
CA ILE A 126 -33.90 -13.76 19.54
C ILE A 126 -32.76 -13.10 18.75
N ARG A 127 -32.59 -13.43 17.47
CA ARG A 127 -31.57 -12.81 16.60
C ARG A 127 -31.80 -11.30 16.52
N SER A 128 -31.00 -10.50 17.21
CA SER A 128 -30.87 -9.06 16.96
C SER A 128 -29.92 -8.82 15.77
N ASP A 129 -30.16 -7.76 15.01
CA ASP A 129 -29.34 -7.42 13.82
C ASP A 129 -28.00 -6.74 14.20
N ASP A 130 -27.85 -6.34 15.47
CA ASP A 130 -26.59 -5.93 16.10
C ASP A 130 -26.03 -7.10 16.92
N THR A 131 -24.93 -7.70 16.45
CA THR A 131 -24.18 -8.74 17.15
C THR A 131 -22.78 -8.23 17.50
N SER A 132 -22.36 -8.41 18.75
CA SER A 132 -21.07 -7.92 19.28
C SER A 132 -19.92 -8.95 19.19
N ASP A 133 -20.16 -10.10 18.56
CA ASP A 133 -19.15 -11.17 18.43
C ASP A 133 -18.15 -10.85 17.31
N PRO A 134 -16.82 -10.81 17.56
CA PRO A 134 -15.80 -10.66 16.52
C PRO A 134 -15.82 -11.78 15.47
N THR A 135 -16.42 -12.93 15.81
CA THR A 135 -16.65 -14.10 14.96
C THR A 135 -17.98 -14.00 14.19
N SER A 136 -18.89 -13.10 14.60
CA SER A 136 -20.16 -12.80 13.91
C SER A 136 -19.98 -11.88 12.72
N ALA A 137 -18.82 -11.93 12.05
CA ALA A 137 -18.77 -11.53 10.67
C ALA A 137 -19.89 -12.30 9.95
N LYS A 138 -21.03 -11.63 9.76
CA LYS A 138 -21.99 -11.88 8.68
C LYS A 138 -21.06 -12.27 7.55
N LEU A 139 -21.13 -13.53 7.14
CA LEU A 139 -20.69 -13.91 5.81
C LEU A 139 -21.44 -12.94 4.94
N GLN A 140 -20.80 -11.81 4.61
CA GLN A 140 -21.41 -10.74 3.88
C GLN A 140 -21.89 -11.47 2.64
N LYS A 141 -23.22 -11.46 2.45
CA LYS A 141 -23.87 -11.75 1.18
C LYS A 141 -22.86 -11.44 0.07
N GLU A 142 -22.52 -12.47 -0.69
CA GLU A 142 -21.56 -12.48 -1.80
C GLU A 142 -21.01 -11.08 -2.17
N GLN A 143 -19.72 -10.94 -1.90
CA GLN A 143 -19.01 -9.67 -1.72
C GLN A 143 -19.26 -8.66 -2.85
N PRO A 144 -19.22 -7.33 -2.55
CA PRO A 144 -19.12 -6.31 -3.59
C PRO A 144 -17.94 -6.59 -4.54
N LEU A 145 -16.91 -7.28 -4.08
CA LEU A 145 -15.76 -7.67 -4.89
C LEU A 145 -16.10 -8.70 -5.99
N SER A 146 -16.96 -9.70 -5.75
CA SER A 146 -17.35 -10.67 -6.80
C SER A 146 -18.20 -10.00 -7.87
N PHE A 147 -19.09 -9.10 -7.47
CA PHE A 147 -19.87 -8.26 -8.38
C PHE A 147 -18.98 -7.31 -9.19
N VAL A 148 -17.98 -6.70 -8.56
CA VAL A 148 -16.99 -5.84 -9.25
C VAL A 148 -16.18 -6.65 -10.26
N PHE A 149 -15.71 -7.84 -9.90
CA PHE A 149 -14.99 -8.73 -10.83
C PHE A 149 -15.88 -9.26 -11.96
N SER A 150 -17.16 -9.58 -11.71
CA SER A 150 -18.09 -9.99 -12.76
C SER A 150 -18.34 -8.87 -13.76
N ASN A 151 -18.55 -7.64 -13.29
CA ASN A 151 -18.80 -6.48 -14.15
C ASN A 151 -17.56 -6.11 -14.96
N LEU A 152 -16.36 -6.19 -14.37
CA LEU A 152 -15.11 -6.01 -15.09
C LEU A 152 -14.96 -7.08 -16.19
N LYS A 153 -15.16 -8.35 -15.85
CA LYS A 153 -15.06 -9.46 -16.80
C LYS A 153 -16.07 -9.32 -17.93
N GLU A 154 -17.29 -8.90 -17.64
CA GLU A 154 -18.34 -8.71 -18.64
C GLU A 154 -18.07 -7.50 -19.54
N ALA A 155 -17.72 -6.35 -18.96
CA ALA A 155 -17.41 -5.12 -19.71
C ALA A 155 -16.28 -5.32 -20.72
N TYR A 156 -15.22 -6.02 -20.31
CA TYR A 156 -14.03 -6.25 -21.13
C TYR A 156 -14.05 -7.61 -21.84
N ARG A 157 -15.20 -8.29 -21.90
CA ARG A 157 -15.36 -9.49 -22.72
C ARG A 157 -15.25 -9.10 -24.19
N TRP A 158 -14.46 -9.86 -24.96
CA TRP A 158 -14.24 -9.61 -26.37
C TRP A 158 -15.51 -9.40 -27.19
N ASP A 159 -16.59 -10.13 -26.90
CA ASP A 159 -17.86 -9.99 -27.61
C ASP A 159 -18.51 -8.62 -27.35
N ASN A 160 -18.46 -8.12 -26.12
CA ASN A 160 -18.96 -6.78 -25.79
C ASN A 160 -18.11 -5.70 -26.47
N LEU A 161 -16.79 -5.85 -26.47
CA LEU A 161 -15.88 -4.91 -27.13
C LEU A 161 -16.06 -4.89 -28.65
N ASN A 162 -16.25 -6.06 -29.29
CA ASN A 162 -16.51 -6.13 -30.73
C ASN A 162 -17.87 -5.51 -31.09
N ASN A 163 -18.91 -5.74 -30.29
CA ASN A 163 -20.22 -5.14 -30.49
C ASN A 163 -20.18 -3.59 -30.41
N LEU A 164 -19.22 -3.00 -29.70
CA LEU A 164 -19.03 -1.54 -29.69
C LEU A 164 -18.60 -0.98 -31.05
N ASN A 165 -18.02 -1.79 -31.95
CA ASN A 165 -17.65 -1.36 -33.31
C ASN A 165 -18.78 -1.49 -34.32
N GLU A 166 -19.79 -2.31 -34.03
CA GLU A 166 -20.90 -2.57 -34.95
C GLU A 166 -22.03 -1.54 -34.85
N LYS A 167 -22.12 -0.81 -33.73
CA LYS A 167 -23.16 0.21 -33.47
C LYS A 167 -22.55 1.55 -33.06
N PRO A 168 -23.23 2.69 -33.32
CA PRO A 168 -22.77 3.98 -32.83
C PRO A 168 -22.72 3.96 -31.30
N LYS A 169 -21.56 4.33 -30.75
CA LYS A 169 -21.29 4.32 -29.31
C LYS A 169 -22.04 5.44 -28.62
N THR A 170 -22.59 5.14 -27.44
CA THR A 170 -23.20 6.14 -26.55
C THR A 170 -22.12 7.03 -25.92
N ALA A 171 -22.50 8.20 -25.39
CA ALA A 171 -21.58 9.08 -24.67
C ALA A 171 -21.01 8.37 -23.43
N ALA A 172 -21.83 7.58 -22.73
CA ALA A 172 -21.38 6.76 -21.61
C ALA A 172 -20.32 5.71 -22.02
N GLN A 173 -20.48 5.05 -23.16
CA GLN A 173 -19.49 4.10 -23.66
C GLN A 173 -18.19 4.79 -24.09
N TRP A 174 -18.27 5.97 -24.70
CA TRP A 174 -17.08 6.80 -24.96
C TRP A 174 -16.37 7.20 -23.67
N ALA A 175 -17.12 7.55 -22.62
CA ALA A 175 -16.55 7.81 -21.30
C ALA A 175 -15.82 6.57 -20.74
N GLY A 176 -16.39 5.38 -20.87
CA GLY A 176 -15.74 4.13 -20.48
C GLY A 176 -14.45 3.85 -21.25
N ILE A 177 -14.44 4.06 -22.57
CA ILE A 177 -13.21 3.91 -23.37
C ILE A 177 -12.13 4.90 -22.90
N LEU A 178 -12.49 6.16 -22.68
CA LEU A 178 -11.56 7.18 -22.16
C LEU A 178 -11.01 6.78 -20.79
N LEU A 179 -11.85 6.34 -19.86
CA LEU A 179 -11.43 5.91 -18.53
C LEU A 179 -10.55 4.65 -18.56
N SER A 180 -10.73 3.76 -19.54
CA SER A 180 -9.83 2.62 -19.76
C SER A 180 -8.41 3.08 -20.13
N VAL A 181 -8.30 4.13 -20.96
CA VAL A 181 -7.00 4.74 -21.30
C VAL A 181 -6.40 5.43 -20.08
N VAL A 182 -7.21 6.16 -19.30
CA VAL A 182 -6.77 6.80 -18.05
C VAL A 182 -6.24 5.77 -17.06
N PHE A 183 -6.90 4.62 -16.90
CA PHE A 183 -6.42 3.52 -16.06
C PHE A 183 -5.00 3.08 -16.46
N VAL A 184 -4.77 2.83 -17.75
CA VAL A 184 -3.45 2.40 -18.24
C VAL A 184 -2.39 3.46 -17.96
N LEU A 185 -2.70 4.73 -18.23
CA LEU A 185 -1.81 5.87 -17.92
C LEU A 185 -1.55 6.00 -16.41
N GLY A 186 -2.55 5.75 -15.56
CA GLY A 186 -2.44 5.77 -14.11
C GLY A 186 -1.52 4.68 -13.58
N ILE A 187 -1.60 3.46 -14.13
CA ILE A 187 -0.65 2.38 -13.79
C ILE A 187 0.78 2.74 -14.22
N PHE A 188 0.96 3.26 -15.44
CA PHE A 188 2.29 3.71 -15.89
C PHE A 188 2.83 4.85 -15.02
N SER A 189 2.00 5.82 -14.65
CA SER A 189 2.36 6.90 -13.74
C SER A 189 2.74 6.35 -12.36
N GLY A 190 1.92 5.47 -11.78
CA GLY A 190 2.21 4.80 -10.50
C GLY A 190 3.54 4.06 -10.49
N ILE A 191 3.83 3.28 -11.53
CA ILE A 191 5.12 2.58 -11.69
C ILE A 191 6.27 3.57 -11.86
N ALA A 192 6.12 4.58 -12.72
CA ALA A 192 7.17 5.57 -12.98
C ALA A 192 7.51 6.37 -11.71
N TYR A 193 6.50 6.78 -10.94
CA TYR A 193 6.69 7.42 -9.64
C TYR A 193 7.30 6.47 -8.63
N GLY A 194 6.86 5.20 -8.60
CA GLY A 194 7.46 4.16 -7.78
C GLY A 194 8.96 4.06 -8.04
N ILE A 195 9.37 3.87 -9.29
CA ILE A 195 10.79 3.77 -9.68
C ILE A 195 11.56 5.05 -9.36
N LYS A 196 11.02 6.23 -9.72
CA LYS A 196 11.71 7.52 -9.52
C LYS A 196 11.97 7.81 -8.03
N TRP A 197 11.04 7.44 -7.15
CA TRP A 197 11.07 7.83 -5.74
C TRP A 197 11.33 6.67 -4.78
N ASN A 198 11.61 5.46 -5.27
CA ASN A 198 11.90 4.27 -4.46
C ASN A 198 13.11 4.42 -3.52
N ASN A 199 14.03 5.35 -3.82
CA ASN A 199 15.32 5.49 -3.11
C ASN A 199 15.52 6.89 -2.50
N GLN A 200 14.47 7.70 -2.34
CA GLN A 200 14.61 9.09 -1.88
C GLN A 200 14.34 9.32 -0.38
N GLU A 201 14.24 8.27 0.45
CA GLU A 201 14.25 8.44 1.93
C GLU A 201 15.52 9.16 2.44
N THR A 202 16.60 9.11 1.66
CA THR A 202 17.93 9.67 1.96
C THR A 202 18.02 11.20 1.81
N GLN A 203 16.95 11.88 1.41
CA GLN A 203 16.90 13.35 1.43
C GLN A 203 16.59 13.92 2.80
N TRP A 204 15.93 13.12 3.65
CA TRP A 204 15.37 13.54 4.94
C TRP A 204 15.82 12.66 6.11
N THR A 205 16.52 11.56 5.83
CA THR A 205 17.11 10.69 6.86
C THR A 205 18.60 10.51 6.58
N SER A 206 19.45 10.87 7.53
CA SER A 206 20.90 10.60 7.49
C SER A 206 21.30 9.68 8.64
N GLY A 207 20.80 8.44 8.60
CA GLY A 207 21.21 7.41 9.56
C GLY A 207 22.64 6.86 9.37
N GLY A 208 23.33 7.30 8.31
CA GLY A 208 24.69 6.87 7.97
C GLY A 208 25.77 7.89 8.32
N LEU A 209 27.04 7.48 8.18
CA LEU A 209 28.18 8.38 8.31
C LEU A 209 28.18 9.40 7.17
N SER A 210 28.43 10.66 7.50
CA SER A 210 28.53 11.78 6.56
C SER A 210 29.96 12.30 6.49
N SER A 211 30.27 13.03 5.42
CA SER A 211 31.53 13.78 5.31
C SER A 211 31.27 15.19 4.82
N VAL A 212 32.06 16.14 5.32
CA VAL A 212 32.03 17.55 4.91
C VAL A 212 33.39 17.92 4.37
N HIS A 213 33.41 18.63 3.25
CA HIS A 213 34.64 19.10 2.64
C HIS A 213 34.47 20.48 2.02
N GLY A 214 35.59 21.16 1.82
CA GLY A 214 35.54 22.51 1.30
C GLY A 214 36.92 23.14 1.19
N THR A 215 36.89 24.44 0.89
CA THR A 215 38.09 25.28 0.81
C THR A 215 37.91 26.47 1.73
N ILE A 216 38.99 26.87 2.39
CA ILE A 216 39.05 28.03 3.28
C ILE A 216 39.98 29.08 2.67
N ILE A 217 39.47 30.30 2.56
CA ILE A 217 40.19 31.47 2.05
C ILE A 217 40.14 32.64 3.03
N ASP A 218 41.05 33.60 2.87
CA ASP A 218 40.95 34.93 3.50
C ASP A 218 40.09 35.90 2.65
N SER A 219 39.84 37.09 3.18
CA SER A 219 39.11 38.16 2.45
C SER A 219 39.83 38.71 1.22
N ASN A 220 41.10 38.36 1.01
CA ASN A 220 41.84 38.69 -0.20
C ASN A 220 41.78 37.57 -1.25
N GLY A 221 41.14 36.44 -0.93
CA GLY A 221 41.02 35.25 -1.78
C GLY A 221 42.20 34.29 -1.71
N ASN A 222 43.12 34.45 -0.75
CA ASN A 222 44.25 33.54 -0.54
C ASN A 222 43.80 32.30 0.23
N SER A 223 44.26 31.12 -0.21
CA SER A 223 44.05 29.86 0.51
C SER A 223 44.75 29.86 1.87
N LEU A 224 44.07 29.37 2.91
CA LEU A 224 44.61 29.29 4.26
C LEU A 224 45.03 27.86 4.62
N GLU A 225 46.32 27.63 4.82
CA GLU A 225 46.89 26.36 5.28
C GLU A 225 46.91 26.25 6.80
N GLY A 226 46.69 25.05 7.35
CA GLY A 226 46.81 24.79 8.78
C GLY A 226 45.62 25.27 9.63
N VAL A 227 44.50 25.66 9.03
CA VAL A 227 43.27 25.97 9.75
C VAL A 227 42.76 24.70 10.40
N LYS A 228 42.49 24.74 11.71
CA LYS A 228 41.89 23.65 12.46
C LYS A 228 40.38 23.64 12.23
N ILE A 229 39.84 22.48 11.87
CA ILE A 229 38.40 22.24 11.71
C ILE A 229 38.00 21.16 12.71
N GLU A 230 37.02 21.46 13.53
CA GLU A 230 36.51 20.57 14.58
C GLU A 230 34.98 20.50 14.51
N ALA A 231 34.44 19.29 14.58
CA ALA A 231 33.02 19.02 14.71
C ALA A 231 32.85 17.73 15.50
N ASP A 232 32.01 17.75 16.54
CA ASP A 232 31.90 16.65 17.52
C ASP A 232 33.26 16.21 18.08
N ASP A 233 33.63 14.93 17.91
CA ASP A 233 34.91 14.33 18.30
C ASP A 233 35.93 14.28 17.14
N LYS A 234 35.56 14.80 15.97
CA LYS A 234 36.37 14.76 14.75
C LYS A 234 37.13 16.06 14.55
N LYS A 235 38.35 15.93 14.05
CA LYS A 235 39.21 17.08 13.74
C LYS A 235 40.04 16.83 12.48
N THR A 236 40.28 17.89 11.74
CA THR A 236 41.15 17.90 10.55
C THR A 236 41.82 19.27 10.40
N TYR A 237 42.72 19.39 9.44
CA TYR A 237 43.42 20.64 9.11
C TYR A 237 43.42 20.89 7.61
N THR A 238 43.39 22.17 7.21
CA THR A 238 43.56 22.51 5.79
C THR A 238 44.98 22.24 5.30
N ASN A 239 45.08 21.83 4.03
CA ASN A 239 46.36 21.71 3.32
C ASN A 239 46.82 23.05 2.71
N ALA A 240 47.96 23.06 2.00
CA ALA A 240 48.49 24.22 1.28
C ALA A 240 47.55 24.88 0.25
N GLN A 241 46.49 24.18 -0.18
CA GLN A 241 45.46 24.73 -1.08
C GLN A 241 44.23 25.25 -0.31
N GLY A 242 44.28 25.29 1.03
CA GLY A 242 43.14 25.64 1.88
C GLY A 242 42.04 24.59 1.92
N LYS A 243 42.27 23.38 1.38
CA LYS A 243 41.24 22.33 1.30
C LYS A 243 41.22 21.47 2.55
N TYR A 244 40.03 21.06 2.97
CA TYR A 244 39.84 20.14 4.08
C TYR A 244 38.79 19.07 3.77
N PHE A 245 38.90 17.94 4.48
CA PHE A 245 37.95 16.85 4.47
C PHE A 245 37.76 16.35 5.90
N LEU A 246 36.51 16.33 6.36
CA LEU A 246 36.10 15.85 7.67
C LEU A 246 35.15 14.67 7.48
N TYR A 247 35.53 13.50 7.99
CA TYR A 247 34.82 12.24 7.80
C TYR A 247 34.11 11.78 9.07
N ASP A 248 33.26 10.77 8.92
CA ASP A 248 32.63 10.03 10.01
C ASP A 248 31.76 10.91 10.93
N LEU A 249 31.07 11.88 10.33
CA LEU A 249 30.12 12.76 11.02
C LEU A 249 28.76 12.06 11.15
N ILE A 250 28.11 12.22 12.31
CA ILE A 250 26.84 11.54 12.63
C ILE A 250 25.77 12.58 12.86
N GLY A 251 24.60 12.41 12.24
CA GLY A 251 23.43 13.26 12.45
C GLY A 251 22.91 13.90 11.17
N GLU A 252 21.88 14.73 11.33
CA GLU A 252 21.22 15.50 10.27
C GLU A 252 21.71 16.96 10.24
N GLU A 253 22.23 17.44 11.36
CA GLU A 253 22.79 18.76 11.55
C GLU A 253 24.08 18.66 12.37
N ILE A 254 25.03 19.57 12.11
CA ILE A 254 26.28 19.60 12.85
C ILE A 254 26.83 21.03 12.97
N GLU A 255 27.50 21.28 14.07
CA GLU A 255 28.27 22.49 14.35
C GLU A 255 29.73 22.28 13.95
N ILE A 256 30.27 23.14 13.07
CA ILE A 256 31.66 23.07 12.61
C ILE A 256 32.39 24.34 13.03
N ILE A 257 33.49 24.15 13.75
CA ILE A 257 34.33 25.22 14.30
C ILE A 257 35.64 25.29 13.51
N PHE A 258 35.94 26.49 13.01
CA PHE A 258 37.15 26.83 12.28
C PHE A 258 38.03 27.74 13.14
N THR A 259 39.31 27.39 13.29
CA THR A 259 40.23 28.10 14.17
C THR A 259 41.64 28.14 13.58
N ILE A 260 42.23 29.33 13.51
CA ILE A 260 43.63 29.53 13.16
C ILE A 260 44.15 30.79 13.88
N GLU A 261 45.43 30.80 14.23
CA GLU A 261 46.06 31.95 14.88
C GLU A 261 46.06 33.17 13.95
N GLY A 262 45.75 34.35 14.49
CA GLY A 262 45.67 35.60 13.73
C GLY A 262 44.31 35.89 13.06
N TYR A 263 43.35 34.95 13.12
CA TYR A 263 42.01 35.12 12.56
C TYR A 263 40.94 34.95 13.64
N GLY A 264 39.74 35.49 13.38
CA GLY A 264 38.58 35.26 14.26
C GLY A 264 38.07 33.82 14.15
N ASN A 265 37.61 33.23 15.26
CA ASN A 265 37.00 31.88 15.21
C ASN A 265 35.66 31.94 14.48
N LEU A 266 35.40 30.97 13.62
CA LEU A 266 34.12 30.86 12.92
C LEU A 266 33.43 29.57 13.30
N ASN A 267 32.17 29.68 13.68
CA ASN A 267 31.29 28.57 14.00
C ASN A 267 30.14 28.55 12.99
N ILE A 268 29.91 27.41 12.33
CA ILE A 268 28.85 27.25 11.33
C ILE A 268 28.00 26.03 11.64
N TRP A 269 26.68 26.24 11.74
CA TRP A 269 25.69 25.17 11.76
C TRP A 269 25.23 24.85 10.33
N ILE A 270 25.29 23.57 9.95
CA ILE A 270 24.84 23.08 8.63
C ILE A 270 24.01 21.81 8.76
N ASN A 271 23.14 21.57 7.76
CA ASN A 271 22.53 20.26 7.57
C ASN A 271 23.51 19.34 6.81
N ILE A 272 23.68 18.10 7.27
CA ILE A 272 24.55 17.09 6.64
C ILE A 272 23.76 15.88 6.15
N ARG A 273 24.26 15.25 5.09
CA ARG A 273 23.64 14.11 4.42
C ARG A 273 24.64 12.98 4.25
N SER A 274 24.26 11.76 4.64
CA SER A 274 25.13 10.58 4.58
C SER A 274 25.37 10.07 3.16
N GLU A 275 24.36 10.17 2.31
CA GLU A 275 24.38 9.71 0.90
C GLU A 275 24.69 10.85 -0.09
N GLY A 276 25.21 11.98 0.40
CA GLY A 276 25.40 13.20 -0.36
C GLY A 276 26.78 13.83 -0.20
N THR A 277 27.12 14.71 -1.13
CA THR A 277 28.31 15.55 -1.06
C THR A 277 28.00 16.79 -0.23
N ASN A 278 28.51 16.87 1.00
CA ASN A 278 28.34 18.07 1.83
C ASN A 278 29.53 19.02 1.60
N ILE A 279 29.27 20.11 0.88
CA ILE A 279 30.28 21.12 0.55
C ILE A 279 30.08 22.34 1.43
N LEU A 280 31.13 22.78 2.11
CA LEU A 280 31.13 23.99 2.93
C LEU A 280 32.38 24.83 2.62
N GLU A 281 32.20 25.87 1.82
CA GLU A 281 33.25 26.85 1.52
C GLU A 281 33.20 27.98 2.54
N VAL A 282 34.38 28.40 3.01
CA VAL A 282 34.49 29.32 4.14
C VAL A 282 35.49 30.43 3.85
N GLU A 283 35.12 31.64 4.25
CA GLU A 283 36.02 32.80 4.29
C GLU A 283 36.28 33.18 5.76
N LEU A 284 37.55 33.34 6.13
CA LEU A 284 37.97 33.80 7.46
C LEU A 284 38.49 35.24 7.41
N GLU A 285 38.14 36.03 8.43
CA GLU A 285 38.58 37.42 8.57
C GLU A 285 39.79 37.53 9.48
N GLU A 286 40.87 38.11 8.96
CA GLU A 286 42.11 38.38 9.69
C GLU A 286 41.86 39.41 10.81
N GLY A 287 42.37 39.14 12.02
CA GLY A 287 42.12 39.97 13.21
C GLY A 287 40.65 40.07 13.63
N GLY A 288 39.77 39.25 13.04
CA GLY A 288 38.33 39.30 13.23
C GLY A 288 37.84 38.88 14.62
N ILE A 289 36.58 39.17 14.90
CA ILE A 289 35.86 38.67 16.07
C ILE A 289 35.30 37.27 15.82
N ASN A 290 34.98 36.55 16.90
CA ASN A 290 34.32 35.26 16.77
C ASN A 290 32.93 35.41 16.14
N LYS A 291 32.62 34.60 15.12
CA LYS A 291 31.35 34.61 14.40
C LYS A 291 30.62 33.27 14.54
N ASN A 292 29.30 33.33 14.59
CA ASN A 292 28.41 32.18 14.54
C ASN A 292 27.43 32.36 13.38
N ILE A 293 27.35 31.39 12.47
CA ILE A 293 26.50 31.41 11.29
C ILE A 293 25.62 30.16 11.30
N ASP A 294 24.31 30.34 11.14
CA ASP A 294 23.37 29.24 10.95
C ASP A 294 22.97 29.13 9.48
N GLN A 295 23.41 28.06 8.81
CA GLN A 295 23.07 27.75 7.42
C GLN A 295 22.11 26.55 7.30
N ARG A 296 21.55 26.07 8.42
CA ARG A 296 20.55 25.00 8.38
C ARG A 296 19.32 25.49 7.61
N LYS A 297 18.81 24.64 6.73
CA LYS A 297 17.59 24.93 5.97
C LYS A 297 16.42 24.28 6.69
N ASP A 298 15.43 25.08 7.05
CA ASP A 298 14.14 24.59 7.54
C ASP A 298 13.25 24.27 6.33
N VAL A 299 13.49 23.11 5.71
CA VAL A 299 12.64 22.62 4.61
C VAL A 299 11.78 21.52 5.17
N SER A 300 10.48 21.76 5.25
CA SER A 300 9.54 20.73 5.68
C SER A 300 9.51 19.57 4.70
N GLU A 301 9.44 18.35 5.23
CA GLU A 301 9.24 17.16 4.41
C GLU A 301 7.92 17.28 3.61
N PRO A 302 7.92 16.99 2.30
CA PRO A 302 6.70 17.04 1.50
C PRO A 302 5.70 15.96 1.95
N TRP A 303 4.44 16.35 2.19
CA TRP A 303 3.34 15.47 2.58
C TRP A 303 2.24 15.38 1.51
N PRO A 304 1.79 14.17 1.11
CA PRO A 304 2.31 12.87 1.52
C PRO A 304 3.70 12.59 0.93
N PRO A 305 4.51 11.70 1.55
CA PRO A 305 5.84 11.37 1.07
C PRO A 305 5.80 10.88 -0.38
N ASN A 306 6.80 11.23 -1.18
CA ASN A 306 6.79 10.92 -2.62
C ASN A 306 6.65 9.42 -2.94
N TYR A 307 7.16 8.54 -2.08
CA TYR A 307 6.99 7.09 -2.22
C TYR A 307 5.55 6.63 -1.96
N ALA A 308 4.80 7.33 -1.11
CA ALA A 308 3.40 7.03 -0.80
C ALA A 308 2.45 7.42 -1.95
N LEU A 309 2.88 8.28 -2.88
CA LEU A 309 2.09 8.66 -4.05
C LEU A 309 1.89 7.51 -5.04
N SER A 310 2.90 6.64 -5.22
CA SER A 310 2.84 5.49 -6.14
C SER A 310 1.66 4.54 -5.84
N PRO A 311 1.49 4.01 -4.61
CA PRO A 311 0.35 3.15 -4.29
C PRO A 311 -0.99 3.90 -4.38
N ILE A 312 -1.05 5.20 -4.06
CA ILE A 312 -2.25 6.02 -4.22
C ILE A 312 -2.68 6.07 -5.69
N PHE A 313 -1.75 6.32 -6.62
CA PHE A 313 -2.05 6.35 -8.05
C PHE A 313 -2.51 4.98 -8.57
N ILE A 314 -1.89 3.89 -8.11
CA ILE A 314 -2.29 2.54 -8.50
C ILE A 314 -3.70 2.22 -8.00
N VAL A 315 -4.01 2.49 -6.73
CA VAL A 315 -5.35 2.25 -6.18
C VAL A 315 -6.40 3.11 -6.89
N ALA A 316 -6.12 4.40 -7.12
CA ALA A 316 -6.99 5.30 -7.86
C ALA A 316 -7.24 4.80 -9.30
N SER A 317 -6.21 4.26 -9.95
CA SER A 317 -6.35 3.69 -11.30
C SER A 317 -7.28 2.47 -11.32
N ILE A 318 -7.20 1.58 -10.31
CA ILE A 318 -8.09 0.41 -10.22
C ILE A 318 -9.55 0.84 -10.06
N ILE A 319 -9.81 1.86 -9.24
CA ILE A 319 -11.16 2.44 -9.09
C ILE A 319 -11.62 3.10 -10.39
N THR A 320 -10.70 3.72 -11.13
CA THR A 320 -10.97 4.26 -12.48
C THR A 320 -11.37 3.17 -13.46
N LEU A 321 -10.71 2.01 -13.43
CA LEU A 321 -11.07 0.84 -14.24
C LEU A 321 -12.47 0.31 -13.88
N MET A 322 -12.83 0.30 -12.60
CA MET A 322 -14.16 -0.07 -12.15
C MET A 322 -15.23 0.90 -12.67
N GLY A 323 -14.99 2.21 -12.61
CA GLY A 323 -15.91 3.20 -13.19
C GLY A 323 -15.99 3.13 -14.72
N SER A 324 -14.88 2.77 -15.37
CA SER A 324 -14.85 2.48 -16.81
C SER A 324 -15.77 1.32 -17.18
N SER A 325 -15.68 0.20 -16.45
CA SER A 325 -16.58 -0.96 -16.63
C SER A 325 -18.04 -0.57 -16.43
N ALA A 326 -18.34 0.17 -15.35
CA ALA A 326 -19.68 0.70 -15.08
C ALA A 326 -20.21 1.56 -16.26
N ALA A 327 -19.37 2.41 -16.83
CA ALA A 327 -19.71 3.25 -17.98
C ALA A 327 -19.94 2.45 -19.28
N LEU A 328 -19.09 1.44 -19.56
CA LEU A 328 -19.23 0.57 -20.73
C LEU A 328 -20.52 -0.27 -20.69
N LEU A 329 -20.86 -0.78 -19.51
CA LEU A 329 -22.08 -1.55 -19.27
C LEU A 329 -23.32 -0.67 -19.06
N GLN A 330 -23.14 0.65 -18.88
CA GLN A 330 -24.18 1.60 -18.49
C GLN A 330 -24.90 1.17 -17.21
N GLN A 331 -24.15 0.64 -16.25
CA GLN A 331 -24.65 0.17 -14.96
C GLN A 331 -24.05 1.02 -13.84
N ASN A 332 -24.82 1.23 -12.77
CA ASN A 332 -24.35 1.88 -11.54
C ASN A 332 -23.64 3.23 -11.78
N PHE A 333 -24.42 4.25 -12.12
CA PHE A 333 -23.94 5.62 -12.40
C PHE A 333 -22.97 6.16 -11.34
N ARG A 334 -23.22 5.86 -10.06
CA ARG A 334 -22.37 6.30 -8.95
C ARG A 334 -20.94 5.77 -9.08
N MET A 335 -20.79 4.51 -9.47
CA MET A 335 -19.47 3.90 -9.69
C MET A 335 -18.75 4.55 -10.87
N ALA A 336 -19.46 4.87 -11.95
CA ALA A 336 -18.89 5.58 -13.11
C ALA A 336 -18.35 6.97 -12.72
N VAL A 337 -19.12 7.74 -11.92
CA VAL A 337 -18.70 9.06 -11.41
C VAL A 337 -17.49 8.94 -10.47
N ILE A 338 -17.50 7.98 -9.55
CA ILE A 338 -16.35 7.72 -8.65
C ILE A 338 -15.10 7.39 -9.47
N GLY A 339 -15.23 6.60 -10.53
CA GLY A 339 -14.12 6.31 -11.45
C GLY A 339 -13.56 7.56 -12.13
N CYS A 340 -14.40 8.51 -12.55
CA CYS A 340 -13.93 9.79 -13.09
C CYS A 340 -13.13 10.61 -12.05
N LEU A 341 -13.62 10.68 -10.81
CA LEU A 341 -12.93 11.41 -9.74
C LEU A 341 -11.57 10.79 -9.42
N CYS A 342 -11.51 9.46 -9.31
CA CYS A 342 -10.26 8.74 -9.13
C CYS A 342 -9.33 8.86 -10.36
N GLY A 343 -9.88 8.96 -11.56
CA GLY A 343 -9.12 9.18 -12.79
C GLY A 343 -8.34 10.49 -12.76
N VAL A 344 -8.94 11.56 -12.21
CA VAL A 344 -8.28 12.85 -12.00
C VAL A 344 -7.09 12.72 -11.03
N ILE A 345 -7.29 11.97 -9.94
CA ILE A 345 -6.28 11.75 -8.90
C ILE A 345 -5.12 10.86 -9.38
N SER A 346 -5.36 9.89 -10.26
CA SER A 346 -4.33 8.96 -10.76
C SER A 346 -3.23 9.65 -11.58
N TYR A 347 -3.45 10.91 -11.97
CA TYR A 347 -2.45 11.81 -12.57
C TYR A 347 -1.65 11.14 -13.69
N GLY A 348 -2.35 10.57 -14.68
CA GLY A 348 -1.77 9.92 -15.85
C GLY A 348 -1.06 10.90 -16.78
N PHE A 349 0.10 11.41 -16.35
CA PHE A 349 0.93 12.39 -17.05
C PHE A 349 0.18 13.68 -17.42
N LEU A 350 -0.63 14.22 -16.49
CA LEU A 350 -1.53 15.38 -16.67
C LEU A 350 -2.69 15.15 -17.66
N ILE A 351 -2.45 14.42 -18.75
CA ILE A 351 -3.42 14.10 -19.79
C ILE A 351 -4.58 13.28 -19.21
N GLY A 352 -4.29 12.32 -18.32
CA GLY A 352 -5.31 11.50 -17.68
C GLY A 352 -6.39 12.30 -16.93
N SER A 353 -6.02 13.43 -16.31
CA SER A 353 -6.96 14.28 -15.58
C SER A 353 -7.91 15.01 -16.54
N ILE A 354 -7.41 15.50 -17.68
CA ILE A 354 -8.23 16.13 -18.72
C ILE A 354 -9.22 15.10 -19.30
N LEU A 355 -8.75 13.91 -19.65
CA LEU A 355 -9.60 12.84 -20.18
C LEU A 355 -10.68 12.42 -19.18
N SER A 356 -10.38 12.42 -17.87
CA SER A 356 -11.35 12.09 -16.82
C SER A 356 -12.46 13.14 -16.68
N ILE A 357 -12.13 14.42 -16.86
CA ILE A 357 -13.11 15.52 -16.87
C ILE A 357 -14.01 15.44 -18.12
N ILE A 358 -13.42 15.14 -19.28
CA ILE A 358 -14.19 14.90 -20.52
C ILE A 358 -15.13 13.70 -20.33
N ALA A 359 -14.62 12.60 -19.77
CA ALA A 359 -15.42 11.40 -19.48
C ALA A 359 -16.56 11.71 -18.51
N LEU A 360 -16.33 12.53 -17.47
CA LEU A 360 -17.37 12.97 -16.54
C LEU A 360 -18.47 13.76 -17.25
N SER A 361 -18.09 14.66 -18.17
CA SER A 361 -19.05 15.43 -18.96
C SER A 361 -19.92 14.53 -19.83
N LEU A 362 -19.31 13.53 -20.48
CA LEU A 362 -20.02 12.54 -21.30
C LEU A 362 -20.97 11.66 -20.47
N LEU A 363 -20.57 11.28 -19.25
CA LEU A 363 -21.44 10.53 -18.33
C LEU A 363 -22.67 11.32 -17.91
N LEU A 364 -22.52 12.61 -17.65
CA LEU A 364 -23.63 13.48 -17.24
C LEU A 364 -24.68 13.63 -18.35
N ILE A 365 -24.25 13.67 -19.62
CA ILE A 365 -25.14 13.73 -20.79
C ILE A 365 -26.02 12.48 -20.87
N ASP A 366 -25.45 11.30 -20.62
CA ASP A 366 -26.13 9.99 -20.75
C ASP A 366 -26.63 9.43 -19.42
N ARG A 367 -26.79 10.26 -18.38
CA ARG A 367 -27.18 9.82 -17.03
C ARG A 367 -28.42 8.93 -17.01
N GLU A 368 -29.46 9.30 -17.76
CA GLU A 368 -30.74 8.57 -17.79
C GLU A 368 -30.61 7.12 -18.28
N LYS A 369 -29.56 6.78 -19.03
CA LYS A 369 -29.35 5.41 -19.51
C LYS A 369 -28.93 4.46 -18.40
N PHE A 370 -28.32 4.98 -17.34
CA PHE A 370 -27.93 4.20 -16.18
C PHE A 370 -29.10 3.83 -15.27
N ASP A 371 -30.22 4.54 -15.38
CA ASP A 371 -31.44 4.29 -14.59
C ASP A 371 -32.35 3.24 -15.26
N ARG A 372 -32.04 2.81 -16.49
CA ARG A 372 -32.83 1.85 -17.28
C ARG A 372 -32.27 0.41 -17.27
N ALA A 373 -31.16 0.18 -16.58
CA ALA A 373 -30.40 -1.07 -16.58
C ALA A 373 -30.71 -1.96 -15.36
#